data_AF-A0A353CZP9-F1
#
_entry.id   AF-A0A353CZP9-F1
#
_cell.length_a   1.000
_cell.length_b   1.000
_cell.length_c   1.000
_cell.angle_alpha   90.00
_cell.angle_beta   90.00
_cell.angle_gamma   90.00
#
_symmetry.space_group_name_H-M   'P 1'
#
loop_
_entity.id
_entity.type
_entity.pdbx_description
1 polymer ?
#
loop_
_entity_poly.entity_id
_entity_poly.type
_entity_poly.pdbx_seq_one_letter_code
_entity_poly.pdbx_strand_id
1 'polypeptide(L)'
;AEYWLRESHARMLVSQIRMLDQELLSQPARLDLLTAEEEKAEHSVQFVKARAEKLKQHTDDSRQFQARLTKSKADSAKALAEGTHPLVEELANSNADLSAQISDLILNIKKVELEEDRISAEGKRISDDFKSAKQKLEVAGLSQIIGQVLQEQRRVLPDTETYRRKSSEIETQIAEVSLHQIQHKEELKELHKVDQFIADYTAGITGSEKQRIEDELRYLTNDRKQFLEQAYKTEDTYLRALIELDFAQRSLREAT
;
A
#
# COMPACT_ATOMS: atom_id res chain seq x y z
N ALA A 1 -28.65 45.82 -55.17
CA ALA A 1 -28.66 44.85 -54.05
C ALA A 1 -27.30 44.18 -53.87
N GLU A 2 -26.66 43.68 -54.94
CA GLU A 2 -25.38 42.94 -54.87
C GLU A 2 -24.20 43.72 -54.28
N TYR A 3 -24.09 45.03 -54.55
CA TYR A 3 -23.02 45.87 -54.00
C TYR A 3 -23.07 45.93 -52.47
N TRP A 4 -24.26 46.13 -51.89
CA TRP A 4 -24.46 46.17 -50.44
C TRP A 4 -24.21 44.83 -49.76
N LEU A 5 -24.54 43.72 -50.43
CA LEU A 5 -24.29 42.36 -49.93
C LEU A 5 -22.78 42.05 -49.91
N ARG A 6 -22.04 42.43 -50.96
CA ARG A 6 -20.57 42.27 -51.00
C ARG A 6 -19.88 43.16 -49.98
N GLU A 7 -20.34 44.39 -49.82
CA GLU A 7 -19.82 45.33 -48.83
C GLU A 7 -20.05 44.84 -47.39
N SER A 8 -21.23 44.29 -47.08
CA SER A 8 -21.46 43.70 -45.76
C SER A 8 -20.61 42.45 -45.52
N HIS A 9 -20.43 41.61 -46.54
CA HIS A 9 -19.60 40.41 -46.47
C HIS A 9 -18.11 40.76 -46.27
N ALA A 10 -17.61 41.80 -46.95
CA ALA A 10 -16.26 42.31 -46.76
C ALA A 10 -16.05 42.84 -45.33
N ARG A 11 -17.02 43.60 -44.78
CA ARG A 11 -16.95 44.08 -43.39
C ARG A 11 -16.97 42.94 -42.37
N MET A 12 -17.77 41.89 -42.61
CA MET A 12 -17.78 40.69 -41.78
C MET A 12 -16.41 40.00 -41.77
N LEU A 13 -15.81 39.78 -42.94
CA LEU A 13 -14.47 39.17 -43.05
C LEU A 13 -13.40 40.01 -42.35
N VAL A 14 -13.42 41.34 -42.51
CA VAL A 14 -12.48 42.23 -41.80
C VAL A 14 -12.67 42.15 -40.28
N SER A 15 -13.90 42.04 -39.80
CA SER A 15 -14.18 41.85 -38.37
C SER A 15 -13.69 40.49 -37.86
N GLN A 16 -13.82 39.43 -38.66
CA GLN A 16 -13.30 38.10 -38.33
C GLN A 16 -11.76 38.08 -38.31
N ILE A 17 -11.10 38.72 -39.26
CA ILE A 17 -9.63 38.85 -39.28
C ILE A 17 -9.16 39.57 -38.01
N ARG A 18 -9.78 40.69 -37.65
CA ARG A 18 -9.42 41.42 -36.40
C ARG A 18 -9.64 40.59 -35.15
N MET A 19 -10.71 39.78 -35.10
CA MET A 19 -10.96 38.88 -33.98
C MET A 19 -9.87 37.82 -33.89
N LEU A 20 -9.52 37.18 -35.01
CA LEU A 20 -8.48 36.15 -35.08
C LEU A 20 -7.09 36.73 -34.77
N ASP A 21 -6.76 37.93 -35.24
CA ASP A 21 -5.52 38.62 -34.90
C ASP A 21 -5.43 38.89 -33.40
N GLN A 22 -6.53 39.32 -32.78
CA GLN A 22 -6.59 39.53 -31.33
C GLN A 22 -6.45 38.21 -30.55
N GLU A 23 -7.07 37.13 -31.05
CA GLU A 23 -6.89 35.78 -30.48
C GLU A 23 -5.43 35.34 -30.57
N LEU A 24 -4.81 35.48 -31.74
CA LEU A 24 -3.41 35.12 -31.99
C LEU A 24 -2.46 35.90 -31.07
N LEU A 25 -2.70 37.20 -30.88
CA LEU A 25 -1.91 38.04 -29.95
C LEU A 25 -2.08 37.60 -28.49
N SER A 26 -3.24 37.05 -28.12
CA SER A 26 -3.49 36.57 -26.75
C SER A 26 -2.98 35.15 -26.48
N GLN A 27 -2.71 34.35 -27.52
CA GLN A 27 -2.31 32.95 -27.38
C GLN A 27 -1.00 32.76 -26.60
N PRO A 28 0.10 33.51 -26.85
CA PRO A 28 1.34 33.34 -26.09
C PRO A 28 1.16 33.52 -24.58
N ALA A 29 0.45 34.58 -24.16
CA ALA A 29 0.20 34.84 -22.75
C ALA A 29 -0.68 33.75 -22.10
N ARG A 30 -1.62 33.14 -22.85
CA ARG A 30 -2.40 32.00 -22.37
C ARG A 30 -1.53 30.74 -22.21
N LEU A 31 -0.62 30.49 -23.15
CA LEU A 31 0.32 29.38 -23.06
C LEU A 31 1.28 29.56 -21.88
N ASP A 32 1.81 30.76 -21.68
CA ASP A 32 2.69 31.07 -20.54
C ASP A 32 1.96 30.86 -19.19
N LEU A 33 0.70 31.29 -19.08
CA LEU A 33 -0.11 31.06 -17.89
C LEU A 33 -0.35 29.56 -17.66
N LEU A 34 -0.75 28.82 -18.69
CA LEU A 34 -0.98 27.37 -18.58
C LEU A 34 0.30 26.62 -18.18
N THR A 35 1.45 27.02 -18.73
CA THR A 35 2.75 26.44 -18.37
C THR A 35 3.09 26.72 -16.91
N ALA A 36 2.89 27.96 -16.45
CA ALA A 36 3.12 28.30 -15.03
C ALA A 36 2.14 27.58 -14.08
N GLU A 37 0.89 27.37 -14.51
CA GLU A 37 -0.10 26.58 -13.76
C GLU A 37 0.29 25.10 -13.67
N GLU A 38 0.80 24.52 -14.76
CA GLU A 38 1.34 23.16 -14.81
C GLU A 38 2.54 23.00 -13.87
N GLU A 39 3.55 23.87 -13.98
CA GLU A 39 4.74 23.85 -13.11
C GLU A 39 4.37 23.96 -11.63
N LYS A 40 3.41 24.84 -11.30
CA LYS A 40 2.90 24.97 -9.92
C LYS A 40 2.21 23.69 -9.46
N ALA A 41 1.40 23.05 -10.32
CA ALA A 41 0.74 21.80 -10.00
C ALA A 41 1.75 20.68 -9.78
N GLU A 42 2.78 20.56 -10.63
CA GLU A 42 3.86 19.60 -10.48
C GLU A 42 4.61 19.78 -9.16
N HIS A 43 4.98 21.02 -8.82
CA HIS A 43 5.66 21.31 -7.56
C HIS A 43 4.79 20.98 -6.34
N SER A 44 3.47 21.23 -6.42
CA SER A 44 2.52 20.85 -5.38
C SER A 44 2.49 19.32 -5.18
N VAL A 45 2.44 18.55 -6.28
CA VAL A 45 2.49 17.08 -6.22
C VAL A 45 3.80 16.59 -5.61
N GLN A 46 4.94 17.15 -6.01
CA GLN A 46 6.25 16.78 -5.45
C GLN A 46 6.32 17.07 -3.94
N PHE A 47 5.81 18.22 -3.50
CA PHE A 47 5.76 18.59 -2.09
C PHE A 47 4.91 17.62 -1.26
N VAL A 48 3.71 17.28 -1.75
CA VAL A 48 2.82 16.32 -1.08
C VAL A 48 3.46 14.94 -1.02
N LYS A 49 4.09 14.47 -2.10
CA LYS A 49 4.82 13.18 -2.12
C LYS A 49 5.96 13.14 -1.11
N ALA A 50 6.79 14.18 -1.05
CA ALA A 50 7.88 14.24 -0.08
C ALA A 50 7.38 14.22 1.38
N ARG A 51 6.22 14.83 1.63
CA ARG A 51 5.59 14.79 2.96
C ARG A 51 5.01 13.40 3.27
N ALA A 52 4.35 12.76 2.31
CA ALA A 52 3.81 11.41 2.46
C ALA A 52 4.93 10.40 2.78
N GLU A 53 6.06 10.50 2.09
CA GLU A 53 7.23 9.64 2.32
C GLU A 53 7.79 9.78 3.75
N LYS A 54 7.90 11.02 4.25
CA LYS A 54 8.32 11.24 5.65
C LYS A 54 7.33 10.65 6.67
N LEU A 55 6.03 10.71 6.39
CA LEU A 55 5.01 10.12 7.26
C LEU A 55 5.09 8.59 7.22
N LYS A 56 5.27 7.99 6.03
CA LYS A 56 5.49 6.55 5.85
C LYS A 56 6.67 6.06 6.68
N GLN A 57 7.82 6.73 6.56
CA GLN A 57 9.04 6.42 7.34
C GLN A 57 8.79 6.47 8.86
N HIS A 58 8.14 7.53 9.35
CA HIS A 58 7.82 7.63 10.77
C HIS A 58 6.87 6.51 11.24
N THR A 59 5.88 6.14 10.43
CA THR A 59 4.98 5.02 10.73
C THR A 59 5.73 3.70 10.77
N ASP A 60 6.65 3.46 9.83
CA ASP A 60 7.47 2.24 9.79
C ASP A 60 8.43 2.14 10.97
N ASP A 61 9.09 3.23 11.34
CA ASP A 61 9.95 3.30 12.51
C ASP A 61 9.15 3.01 13.78
N SER A 62 7.94 3.59 13.89
CA SER A 62 7.04 3.34 15.00
C SER A 62 6.62 1.86 15.07
N ARG A 63 6.21 1.26 13.94
CA ARG A 63 5.85 -0.18 13.86
C ARG A 63 7.02 -1.06 14.29
N GLN A 64 8.22 -0.82 13.78
CA GLN A 64 9.41 -1.59 14.12
C GLN A 64 9.78 -1.45 15.60
N PHE A 65 9.68 -0.24 16.15
CA PHE A 65 9.93 0.00 17.57
C PHE A 65 8.93 -0.77 18.46
N GLN A 66 7.64 -0.70 18.15
CA GLN A 66 6.61 -1.44 18.88
C GLN A 66 6.80 -2.95 18.78
N ALA A 67 7.18 -3.47 17.62
CA ALA A 67 7.48 -4.90 17.44
C ALA A 67 8.65 -5.35 18.33
N ARG A 68 9.73 -4.55 18.39
CA ARG A 68 10.88 -4.83 19.27
C ARG A 68 10.50 -4.83 20.74
N LEU A 69 9.66 -3.89 21.17
CA LEU A 69 9.16 -3.86 22.55
C LEU A 69 8.33 -5.10 22.87
N THR A 70 7.38 -5.45 21.99
CA THR A 70 6.53 -6.64 22.15
C THR A 70 7.35 -7.92 22.20
N LYS A 71 8.31 -8.07 21.29
CA LYS A 71 9.24 -9.21 21.28
C LYS A 71 10.10 -9.27 22.55
N SER A 72 10.72 -8.16 22.93
CA SER A 72 11.55 -8.10 24.15
C SER A 72 10.75 -8.43 25.42
N LYS A 73 9.49 -7.98 25.49
CA LYS A 73 8.59 -8.27 26.61
C LYS A 73 8.23 -9.76 26.64
N ALA A 74 7.88 -10.34 25.50
CA ALA A 74 7.56 -11.77 25.39
C ALA A 74 8.76 -12.66 25.69
N ASP A 75 9.96 -12.33 25.18
CA ASP A 75 11.20 -13.06 25.46
C ASP A 75 11.57 -13.01 26.95
N SER A 76 11.37 -11.86 27.60
CA SER A 76 11.61 -11.72 29.05
C SER A 76 10.61 -12.55 29.87
N ALA A 77 9.33 -12.52 29.49
CA ALA A 77 8.29 -13.30 30.13
C ALA A 77 8.52 -14.81 29.96
N LYS A 78 8.96 -15.24 28.78
CA LYS A 78 9.38 -16.62 28.50
C LYS A 78 10.54 -17.05 29.41
N ALA A 79 11.60 -16.24 29.51
CA ALA A 79 12.74 -16.55 30.36
C ALA A 79 12.38 -16.63 31.86
N LEU A 80 11.42 -15.83 32.32
CA LEU A 80 10.92 -15.89 33.71
C LEU A 80 10.04 -17.12 33.97
N ALA A 81 9.29 -17.56 32.96
CA ALA A 81 8.41 -18.73 33.02
C ALA A 81 9.17 -20.07 32.96
N GLU A 82 10.43 -20.07 32.51
CA GLU A 82 11.25 -21.27 32.41
C GLU A 82 11.43 -21.94 33.78
N GLY A 83 10.91 -23.17 33.90
CA GLY A 83 11.05 -23.97 35.12
C GLY A 83 10.14 -23.57 36.28
N THR A 84 9.19 -22.64 36.10
CA THR A 84 8.20 -22.30 37.15
C THR A 84 7.06 -23.31 37.18
N HIS A 85 6.29 -23.43 36.09
CA HIS A 85 5.19 -24.39 35.95
C HIS A 85 4.87 -24.65 34.47
N PRO A 86 4.53 -25.90 34.05
CA PRO A 86 4.28 -26.22 32.63
C PRO A 86 3.24 -25.33 31.94
N LEU A 87 2.12 -25.02 32.60
CA LEU A 87 1.08 -24.14 32.05
C LEU A 87 1.54 -22.68 31.87
N VAL A 88 2.41 -22.19 32.75
CA VAL A 88 2.96 -20.84 32.65
C VAL A 88 3.96 -20.78 31.49
N GLU A 89 4.81 -21.80 31.39
CA GLU A 89 5.77 -21.96 30.31
C GLU A 89 5.08 -22.07 28.94
N GLU A 90 3.99 -22.84 28.84
CA GLU A 90 3.20 -22.98 27.62
C GLU A 90 2.62 -21.63 27.16
N LEU A 91 1.97 -20.89 28.06
CA LEU A 91 1.39 -19.58 27.72
C LEU A 91 2.46 -18.53 27.38
N ALA A 92 3.60 -18.54 28.09
CA ALA A 92 4.72 -17.65 27.80
C ALA A 92 5.38 -17.97 26.45
N ASN A 93 5.52 -19.26 26.10
CA ASN A 93 5.99 -19.69 24.79
C ASN A 93 5.04 -19.25 23.67
N SER A 94 3.72 -19.46 23.85
CA SER A 94 2.71 -19.02 22.88
C SER A 94 2.75 -17.50 22.66
N ASN A 95 2.97 -16.72 23.74
CA ASN A 95 3.18 -15.27 23.66
C ASN A 95 4.45 -14.89 22.87
N ALA A 96 5.55 -15.60 23.09
CA ALA A 96 6.79 -15.40 22.34
C ALA A 96 6.60 -15.69 20.85
N ASP A 97 5.91 -16.78 20.50
CA ASP A 97 5.61 -17.16 19.12
C ASP A 97 4.76 -16.09 18.41
N LEU A 98 3.71 -15.58 19.07
CA LEU A 98 2.89 -14.49 18.51
C LEU A 98 3.71 -13.20 18.32
N SER A 99 4.61 -12.88 19.24
CA SER A 99 5.50 -11.71 19.10
C SER A 99 6.46 -11.84 17.91
N ALA A 100 6.92 -13.06 17.61
CA ALA A 100 7.74 -13.37 16.45
C ALA A 100 6.92 -13.21 15.16
N GLN A 101 5.69 -13.74 15.13
CA GLN A 101 4.77 -13.58 13.99
C GLN A 101 4.47 -12.11 13.68
N ILE A 102 4.24 -11.27 14.71
CA ILE A 102 4.08 -9.82 14.53
C ILE A 102 5.32 -9.21 13.87
N SER A 103 6.51 -9.63 14.29
CA SER A 103 7.76 -9.13 13.71
C SER A 103 7.91 -9.54 12.25
N ASP A 104 7.57 -10.78 11.91
CA ASP A 104 7.62 -11.30 10.54
C ASP A 104 6.60 -10.62 9.62
N LEU A 105 5.38 -10.38 10.10
CA LEU A 105 4.36 -9.60 9.38
C LEU A 105 4.86 -8.20 9.04
N ILE A 106 5.53 -7.50 9.97
CA ILE A 106 6.10 -6.17 9.72
C ILE A 106 7.19 -6.20 8.65
N LEU A 107 8.03 -7.25 8.64
CA LEU A 107 9.00 -7.44 7.56
C LEU A 107 8.33 -7.70 6.21
N ASN A 108 7.23 -8.46 6.21
CA ASN A 108 6.49 -8.77 4.99
C ASN A 108 5.72 -7.54 4.46
N ILE A 109 5.14 -6.71 5.33
CA ILE A 109 4.58 -5.40 4.96
C ILE A 109 5.61 -4.58 4.19
N LYS A 110 6.81 -4.43 4.75
CA LYS A 110 7.89 -3.66 4.10
C LYS A 110 8.28 -4.23 2.74
N LYS A 111 8.35 -5.56 2.60
CA LYS A 111 8.65 -6.20 1.31
C LYS A 111 7.55 -5.93 0.27
N VAL A 112 6.29 -6.04 0.67
CA VAL A 112 5.13 -5.79 -0.20
C VAL A 112 5.07 -4.33 -0.63
N GLU A 113 5.25 -3.39 0.30
CA GLU A 113 5.29 -1.96 -0.01
C GLU A 113 6.44 -1.62 -0.99
N LEU A 114 7.63 -2.21 -0.83
CA LEU A 114 8.75 -2.01 -1.76
C LEU A 114 8.48 -2.58 -3.16
N GLU A 115 7.81 -3.73 -3.24
CA GLU A 115 7.43 -4.34 -4.53
C GLU A 115 6.32 -3.50 -5.21
N GLU A 116 5.38 -2.95 -4.44
CA GLU A 116 4.34 -2.03 -4.93
C GLU A 116 4.96 -0.76 -5.49
N ASP A 117 5.85 -0.10 -4.73
CA ASP A 117 6.57 1.11 -5.15
C ASP A 117 7.31 0.86 -6.48
N ARG A 118 7.96 -0.32 -6.61
CA ARG A 118 8.69 -0.73 -7.83
C ARG A 118 7.76 -0.88 -9.03
N ILE A 119 6.63 -1.58 -8.85
CA ILE A 119 5.65 -1.86 -9.91
C ILE A 119 4.95 -0.57 -10.35
N SER A 120 4.60 0.28 -9.39
CA SER A 120 3.99 1.59 -9.64
C SER A 120 4.92 2.50 -10.44
N ALA A 121 6.22 2.55 -10.09
CA ALA A 121 7.22 3.30 -10.84
C ALA A 121 7.41 2.76 -12.27
N GLU A 122 7.43 1.44 -12.44
CA GLU A 122 7.52 0.78 -13.74
C GLU A 122 6.31 1.09 -14.64
N GLY A 123 5.10 1.00 -14.09
CA GLY A 123 3.86 1.37 -14.80
C GLY A 123 3.82 2.83 -15.21
N LYS A 124 4.27 3.73 -14.33
CA LYS A 124 4.39 5.16 -14.67
C LYS A 124 5.37 5.39 -15.82
N ARG A 125 6.55 4.75 -15.78
CA ARG A 125 7.54 4.86 -16.86
C ARG A 125 6.97 4.40 -18.21
N ILE A 126 6.29 3.25 -18.24
CA ILE A 126 5.66 2.73 -19.46
C ILE A 126 4.59 3.70 -19.98
N SER A 127 3.77 4.27 -19.09
CA SER A 127 2.76 5.27 -19.46
C SER A 127 3.38 6.53 -20.08
N ASP A 128 4.46 7.04 -19.49
CA ASP A 128 5.16 8.24 -19.96
C ASP A 128 5.86 7.97 -21.31
N ASP A 129 6.50 6.81 -21.46
CA ASP A 129 7.10 6.36 -22.73
C ASP A 129 6.04 6.22 -23.84
N PHE A 130 4.86 5.69 -23.51
CA PHE A 130 3.74 5.59 -24.45
C PHE A 130 3.22 6.95 -24.90
N LYS A 131 3.02 7.89 -23.97
CA LYS A 131 2.62 9.27 -24.30
C LYS A 131 3.64 9.95 -25.20
N SER A 132 4.93 9.81 -24.90
CA SER A 132 6.01 10.37 -25.71
C SER A 132 6.03 9.77 -27.13
N ALA A 133 5.89 8.45 -27.24
CA ALA A 133 5.81 7.77 -28.53
C ALA A 133 4.60 8.23 -29.37
N LYS A 134 3.43 8.41 -28.72
CA LYS A 134 2.22 8.92 -29.38
C LYS A 134 2.41 10.35 -29.90
N GLN A 135 3.00 11.24 -29.12
CA GLN A 135 3.30 12.61 -29.56
C GLN A 135 4.27 12.63 -30.76
N LYS A 136 5.32 11.80 -30.72
CA LYS A 136 6.26 11.66 -31.86
C LYS A 136 5.55 11.19 -33.12
N LEU A 137 4.58 10.28 -32.98
CA LEU A 137 3.76 9.81 -34.10
C LEU A 137 2.91 10.92 -34.71
N GLU A 138 2.22 11.70 -33.87
CA GLU A 138 1.36 12.81 -34.29
C GLU A 138 2.14 13.89 -35.06
N VAL A 139 3.41 14.10 -34.70
CA VAL A 139 4.28 15.09 -35.35
C VAL A 139 4.96 14.55 -36.62
N ALA A 140 5.46 13.31 -36.62
CA ALA A 140 6.30 12.78 -37.68
C ALA A 140 5.55 12.10 -38.85
N GLY A 141 4.29 11.73 -38.66
CA GLY A 141 3.48 11.06 -39.69
C GLY A 141 3.82 9.57 -39.92
N LEU A 142 2.91 8.85 -40.58
CA LEU A 142 2.67 7.40 -40.43
C LEU A 142 3.69 6.44 -41.12
N SER A 143 4.66 6.89 -41.93
CA SER A 143 5.14 5.99 -43.01
C SER A 143 6.42 5.17 -42.76
N GLN A 144 7.25 5.43 -41.74
CA GLN A 144 8.47 4.62 -41.56
C GLN A 144 8.95 4.38 -40.11
N ILE A 145 8.50 5.20 -39.15
CA ILE A 145 8.95 5.15 -37.74
C ILE A 145 8.10 4.20 -36.88
N ILE A 146 6.87 3.89 -37.31
CA ILE A 146 5.91 3.04 -36.57
C ILE A 146 6.45 1.65 -36.26
N GLY A 147 7.09 0.99 -37.22
CA GLY A 147 7.55 -0.39 -37.04
C GLY A 147 8.60 -0.51 -35.94
N GLN A 148 9.53 0.45 -35.88
CA GLN A 148 10.57 0.50 -34.84
C GLN A 148 9.98 0.88 -33.48
N VAL A 149 9.13 1.90 -33.41
CA VAL A 149 8.52 2.35 -32.14
C VAL A 149 7.63 1.26 -31.53
N LEU A 150 6.79 0.58 -32.32
CA LEU A 150 5.95 -0.51 -31.83
C LEU A 150 6.78 -1.75 -31.41
N GLN A 151 7.87 -2.04 -32.12
CA GLN A 151 8.75 -3.15 -31.77
C GLN A 151 9.56 -2.88 -30.50
N GLU A 152 10.01 -1.64 -30.30
CA GLU A 152 10.64 -1.21 -29.04
C GLU A 152 9.64 -1.26 -27.89
N GLN A 153 8.41 -0.76 -28.08
CA GLN A 153 7.37 -0.83 -27.04
C GLN A 153 7.08 -2.27 -26.63
N ARG A 154 6.90 -3.19 -27.59
CA ARG A 154 6.64 -4.61 -27.29
C ARG A 154 7.78 -5.29 -26.51
N ARG A 155 9.03 -4.85 -26.67
CA ARG A 155 10.18 -5.40 -25.93
C ARG A 155 10.24 -4.94 -24.47
N VAL A 156 9.57 -3.85 -24.14
CA VAL A 156 9.57 -3.24 -22.80
C VAL A 156 8.33 -3.68 -21.98
N LEU A 157 7.35 -4.34 -22.61
CA LEU A 157 6.16 -4.82 -21.92
C LEU A 157 6.47 -5.99 -20.97
N PRO A 158 5.95 -5.98 -19.74
CA PRO A 158 6.10 -7.06 -18.78
C PRO A 158 5.39 -8.36 -19.21
N ASP A 159 5.88 -9.52 -18.76
CA ASP A 159 5.27 -10.82 -19.06
C ASP A 159 3.98 -11.03 -18.24
N THR A 160 2.83 -10.96 -18.93
CA THR A 160 1.49 -11.08 -18.35
C THR A 160 1.26 -12.36 -17.54
N GLU A 161 1.90 -13.49 -17.87
CA GLU A 161 1.71 -14.75 -17.13
C GLU A 161 2.38 -14.70 -15.75
N THR A 162 3.51 -13.99 -15.63
CA THR A 162 4.18 -13.83 -14.32
C THR A 162 3.33 -13.06 -13.32
N TYR A 163 2.62 -12.01 -13.77
CA TYR A 163 1.72 -11.23 -12.92
C TYR A 163 0.42 -11.96 -12.61
N ARG A 164 -0.09 -12.81 -13.51
CA ARG A 164 -1.22 -13.69 -13.19
C ARG A 164 -0.87 -14.64 -12.03
N ARG A 165 0.32 -15.25 -12.06
CA ARG A 165 0.80 -16.10 -10.97
C ARG A 165 0.97 -15.31 -9.67
N LYS A 166 1.61 -14.14 -9.72
CA LYS A 166 1.78 -13.25 -8.54
C LYS A 166 0.43 -12.83 -7.93
N SER A 167 -0.58 -12.55 -8.75
CA SER A 167 -1.93 -12.21 -8.27
C SER A 167 -2.58 -13.39 -7.54
N SER A 168 -2.43 -14.62 -8.06
CA SER A 168 -2.90 -15.84 -7.36
C SER A 168 -2.15 -16.09 -6.04
N GLU A 169 -0.85 -15.79 -5.98
CA GLU A 169 -0.06 -15.85 -4.73
C GLU A 169 -0.59 -14.83 -3.71
N ILE A 170 -0.91 -13.61 -4.14
CA ILE A 170 -1.51 -12.57 -3.28
C ILE A 170 -2.89 -13.00 -2.76
N GLU A 171 -3.75 -13.56 -3.61
CA GLU A 171 -5.07 -14.07 -3.19
C GLU A 171 -4.93 -15.15 -2.10
N THR A 172 -3.94 -16.03 -2.24
CA THR A 172 -3.64 -17.06 -1.24
C THR A 172 -3.19 -16.44 0.08
N GLN A 173 -2.26 -15.47 0.03
CA GLN A 173 -1.80 -14.75 1.22
C GLN A 173 -2.93 -13.98 1.92
N ILE A 174 -3.82 -13.33 1.16
CA ILE A 174 -5.00 -12.65 1.71
C ILE A 174 -5.89 -13.65 2.46
N ALA A 175 -6.14 -14.83 1.88
CA ALA A 175 -6.96 -15.86 2.51
C ALA A 175 -6.34 -16.39 3.81
N GLU A 176 -5.03 -16.65 3.80
CA GLU A 176 -4.27 -17.10 4.98
C GLU A 176 -4.32 -16.06 6.11
N VAL A 177 -4.00 -14.80 5.82
CA VAL A 177 -4.03 -13.71 6.82
C VAL A 177 -5.43 -13.46 7.34
N SER A 178 -6.46 -13.56 6.48
CA SER A 178 -7.86 -13.44 6.89
C SER A 178 -8.28 -14.56 7.84
N LEU A 179 -7.79 -15.78 7.64
CA LEU A 179 -8.03 -16.90 8.55
C LEU A 179 -7.38 -16.63 9.93
N HIS A 180 -6.13 -16.17 9.95
CA HIS A 180 -5.45 -15.79 11.19
C HIS A 180 -6.20 -14.68 11.93
N GLN A 181 -6.70 -13.65 11.23
CA GLN A 181 -7.53 -12.60 11.85
C GLN A 181 -8.80 -13.15 12.52
N ILE A 182 -9.45 -14.14 11.91
CA ILE A 182 -10.65 -14.78 12.48
C ILE A 182 -10.26 -15.52 13.76
N GLN A 183 -9.19 -16.33 13.71
CA GLN A 183 -8.68 -17.08 14.86
C GLN A 183 -8.29 -16.15 16.02
N HIS A 184 -7.50 -15.10 15.76
CA HIS A 184 -7.10 -14.12 16.77
C HIS A 184 -8.30 -13.36 17.34
N LYS A 185 -9.32 -13.08 16.53
CA LYS A 185 -10.56 -12.43 17.00
C LYS A 185 -11.41 -13.36 17.85
N GLU A 186 -11.43 -14.65 17.57
CA GLU A 186 -12.09 -15.66 18.41
C GLU A 186 -11.36 -15.77 19.75
N GLU A 187 -10.04 -15.89 19.74
CA GLU A 187 -9.22 -15.94 20.95
C GLU A 187 -9.41 -14.67 21.81
N LEU A 188 -9.42 -13.48 21.20
CA LEU A 188 -9.70 -12.22 21.93
C LEU A 188 -11.07 -12.21 22.62
N LYS A 189 -12.08 -12.89 22.07
CA LYS A 189 -13.39 -13.02 22.73
C LYS A 189 -13.32 -13.96 23.92
N GLU A 190 -12.59 -15.06 23.81
CA GLU A 190 -12.37 -16.01 24.91
C GLU A 190 -11.61 -15.32 26.06
N LEU A 191 -10.58 -14.54 25.74
CA LEU A 191 -9.78 -13.78 26.70
C LEU A 191 -10.49 -12.55 27.27
N HIS A 192 -11.71 -12.22 26.84
CA HIS A 192 -12.48 -11.10 27.41
C HIS A 192 -12.77 -11.32 28.90
N LYS A 193 -12.97 -12.58 29.31
CA LYS A 193 -13.16 -12.98 30.71
C LYS A 193 -11.91 -13.68 31.23
N VAL A 194 -10.87 -12.91 31.52
CA VAL A 194 -9.57 -13.41 31.97
C VAL A 194 -9.68 -14.40 33.13
N ASP A 195 -10.53 -14.11 34.14
CA ASP A 195 -10.74 -15.01 35.28
C ASP A 195 -11.32 -16.37 34.88
N GLN A 196 -12.27 -16.36 33.94
CA GLN A 196 -12.90 -17.58 33.46
C GLN A 196 -11.92 -18.40 32.61
N PHE A 197 -11.17 -17.72 31.73
CA PHE A 197 -10.10 -18.35 30.96
C PHE A 197 -9.06 -19.02 31.87
N ILE A 198 -8.55 -18.33 32.90
CA ILE A 198 -7.58 -18.91 33.83
C ILE A 198 -8.19 -20.08 34.59
N ALA A 199 -9.46 -19.98 34.99
CA ALA A 199 -10.15 -21.07 35.68
C ALA A 199 -10.26 -22.33 34.82
N ASP A 200 -10.60 -22.18 33.54
CA ASP A 200 -10.69 -23.26 32.57
C ASP A 200 -9.30 -23.83 32.23
N TYR A 201 -8.30 -22.96 32.05
CA TYR A 201 -6.90 -23.32 31.77
C TYR A 201 -6.23 -24.05 32.95
N THR A 202 -6.69 -23.83 34.17
CA THR A 202 -6.18 -24.47 35.41
C THR A 202 -7.10 -25.59 35.94
N ALA A 203 -8.09 -26.05 35.17
CA ALA A 203 -9.07 -27.02 35.64
C ALA A 203 -8.48 -28.38 36.09
N GLY A 204 -7.27 -28.72 35.61
CA GLY A 204 -6.57 -29.98 35.91
C GLY A 204 -5.61 -29.95 37.11
N ILE A 205 -5.41 -28.80 37.77
CA ILE A 205 -4.43 -28.66 38.87
C ILE A 205 -5.08 -28.42 40.24
N THR A 206 -4.35 -28.72 41.30
CA THR A 206 -4.85 -28.59 42.67
C THR A 206 -4.99 -27.12 43.10
N GLY A 207 -5.87 -26.84 44.06
CA GLY A 207 -6.16 -25.46 44.49
C GLY A 207 -4.95 -24.67 45.01
N SER A 208 -3.99 -25.34 45.67
CA SER A 208 -2.77 -24.69 46.19
C SER A 208 -1.73 -24.39 45.10
N GLU A 209 -1.61 -25.25 44.08
CA GLU A 209 -0.76 -25.02 42.91
C GLU A 209 -1.35 -23.91 42.05
N LYS A 210 -2.68 -23.94 41.83
CA LYS A 210 -3.40 -22.90 41.12
C LYS A 210 -3.14 -21.52 41.71
N GLN A 211 -3.26 -21.37 43.02
CA GLN A 211 -3.08 -20.09 43.71
C GLN A 211 -1.65 -19.54 43.60
N ARG A 212 -0.65 -20.40 43.37
CA ARG A 212 0.76 -19.97 43.18
C ARG A 212 1.03 -19.40 41.79
N ILE A 213 0.33 -19.88 40.77
CA ILE A 213 0.57 -19.50 39.36
C ILE A 213 -0.47 -18.51 38.82
N GLU A 214 -1.56 -18.28 39.57
CA GLU A 214 -2.70 -17.49 39.10
C GLU A 214 -2.33 -16.06 38.71
N ASP A 215 -1.51 -15.38 39.52
CA ASP A 215 -1.07 -14.02 39.23
C ASP A 215 -0.19 -13.95 37.99
N GLU A 216 0.67 -14.95 37.78
CA GLU A 216 1.56 -15.05 36.63
C GLU A 216 0.78 -15.36 35.35
N LEU A 217 -0.16 -16.31 35.41
CA LEU A 217 -1.09 -16.60 34.31
C LEU A 217 -1.93 -15.38 33.95
N ARG A 218 -2.37 -14.61 34.95
CA ARG A 218 -3.11 -13.35 34.72
C ARG A 218 -2.26 -12.31 34.02
N TYR A 219 -0.99 -12.18 34.40
CA TYR A 219 -0.06 -11.30 33.70
C TYR A 219 0.13 -11.72 32.24
N LEU A 220 0.47 -13.00 32.00
CA LEU A 220 0.68 -13.55 30.67
C LEU A 220 -0.57 -13.50 29.79
N THR A 221 -1.76 -13.67 30.36
CA THR A 221 -3.04 -13.57 29.64
C THR A 221 -3.33 -12.15 29.19
N ASN A 222 -3.01 -11.15 30.03
CA ASN A 222 -3.14 -9.74 29.64
C ASN A 222 -2.14 -9.37 28.54
N ASP A 223 -0.91 -9.90 28.61
CA ASP A 223 0.08 -9.76 27.55
C ASP A 223 -0.40 -10.39 26.25
N ARG A 224 -0.96 -11.62 26.31
CA ARG A 224 -1.55 -12.31 25.17
C ARG A 224 -2.60 -11.43 24.49
N LYS A 225 -3.52 -10.85 25.26
CA LYS A 225 -4.55 -9.95 24.74
C LYS A 225 -3.94 -8.73 24.02
N GLN A 226 -2.95 -8.09 24.62
CA GLN A 226 -2.26 -6.95 23.99
C GLN A 226 -1.57 -7.35 22.69
N PHE A 227 -0.92 -8.52 22.68
CA PHE A 227 -0.23 -9.03 21.49
C PHE A 227 -1.22 -9.41 20.39
N LEU A 228 -2.36 -10.03 20.71
CA LEU A 228 -3.41 -10.33 19.74
C LEU A 228 -4.01 -9.06 19.13
N GLU A 229 -4.25 -8.02 19.93
CA GLU A 229 -4.71 -6.72 19.42
C GLU A 229 -3.68 -6.07 18.47
N GLN A 230 -2.39 -6.22 18.77
CA GLN A 230 -1.31 -5.74 17.91
C GLN A 230 -1.17 -6.59 16.63
N ALA A 231 -1.29 -7.91 16.73
CA ALA A 231 -1.30 -8.82 15.59
C ALA A 231 -2.45 -8.45 14.64
N TYR A 232 -3.66 -8.28 15.16
CA TYR A 232 -4.83 -7.90 14.36
C TYR A 232 -4.62 -6.59 13.58
N LYS A 233 -4.05 -5.55 14.22
CA LYS A 233 -3.73 -4.28 13.55
C LYS A 233 -2.63 -4.41 12.50
N THR A 234 -1.65 -5.27 12.76
CA THR A 234 -0.55 -5.55 11.83
C THR A 234 -1.04 -6.33 10.62
N GLU A 235 -1.91 -7.32 10.83
CA GLU A 235 -2.59 -8.09 9.79
C GLU A 235 -3.47 -7.18 8.91
N ASP A 236 -4.24 -6.26 9.49
CA ASP A 236 -5.05 -5.29 8.72
C ASP A 236 -4.17 -4.39 7.83
N THR A 237 -3.02 -3.97 8.36
CA THR A 237 -2.03 -3.22 7.57
C THR A 237 -1.46 -4.07 6.43
N TYR A 238 -1.14 -5.34 6.71
CA TYR A 238 -0.59 -6.25 5.71
C TYR A 238 -1.59 -6.57 4.60
N LEU A 239 -2.86 -6.80 4.94
CA LEU A 239 -3.94 -6.98 3.97
C LEU A 239 -4.09 -5.77 3.04
N ARG A 240 -4.03 -4.55 3.58
CA ARG A 240 -4.08 -3.33 2.75
C ARG A 240 -2.90 -3.24 1.79
N ALA A 241 -1.68 -3.52 2.26
CA ALA A 241 -0.49 -3.53 1.42
C ALA A 241 -0.60 -4.58 0.29
N LEU A 242 -1.15 -5.77 0.58
CA LEU A 242 -1.40 -6.81 -0.43
C LEU A 242 -2.42 -6.37 -1.48
N ILE A 243 -3.50 -5.70 -1.07
CA ILE A 243 -4.52 -5.18 -1.99
C ILE A 243 -3.92 -4.08 -2.88
N GLU A 244 -3.12 -3.18 -2.33
CA GLU A 244 -2.42 -2.13 -3.09
C GLU A 244 -1.45 -2.72 -4.11
N LEU A 245 -0.68 -3.76 -3.71
CA LEU A 245 0.20 -4.49 -4.63
C LEU A 245 -0.57 -5.17 -5.77
N ASP A 246 -1.68 -5.86 -5.48
CA ASP A 246 -2.51 -6.50 -6.51
C ASP A 246 -3.11 -5.44 -7.46
N PHE A 247 -3.56 -4.30 -6.93
CA PHE A 247 -4.03 -3.19 -7.74
C PHE A 247 -2.93 -2.62 -8.66
N ALA A 248 -1.72 -2.41 -8.15
CA ALA A 248 -0.59 -1.94 -8.95
C ALA A 248 -0.23 -2.94 -10.06
N GLN A 249 -0.25 -4.25 -9.75
CA GLN A 249 0.00 -5.32 -10.73
C GLN A 249 -1.08 -5.35 -11.83
N ARG A 250 -2.36 -5.22 -11.46
CA ARG A 250 -3.47 -5.15 -12.43
C ARG A 250 -3.38 -3.92 -13.31
N SER A 251 -3.13 -2.76 -12.72
CA SER A 251 -2.97 -1.49 -13.45
C SER A 251 -1.83 -1.56 -14.45
N LEU A 252 -0.70 -2.17 -14.07
CA LEU A 252 0.43 -2.40 -14.98
C LEU A 252 0.03 -3.29 -16.15
N ARG A 253 -0.71 -4.38 -15.90
CA ARG A 253 -1.21 -5.29 -16.96
C ARG A 253 -2.20 -4.62 -17.91
N GLU A 254 -3.06 -3.73 -17.41
CA GLU A 254 -4.01 -3.00 -18.25
C GLU A 254 -3.33 -1.92 -19.10
N ALA A 255 -2.20 -1.39 -18.64
CA ALA A 255 -1.41 -0.39 -19.36
C ALA A 255 -0.54 -1.00 -20.47
N THR A 256 -0.40 -2.33 -20.53
CA THR A 256 0.51 -3.07 -21.42
C THR A 256 -0.24 -3.95 -22.41
#